data_AF-A0A1H3LWW5-F1
#
_entry.id   AF-A0A1H3LWW5-F1
#
_cell.length_a   1.000
_cell.length_b   1.000
_cell.length_c   1.000
_cell.angle_alpha   90.00
_cell.angle_beta   90.00
_cell.angle_gamma   90.00
#
_symmetry.space_group_name_H-M   'P 1'
#
loop_
_entity.id
_entity.type
_entity.pdbx_description
1 polymer ?
#
loop_
_entity_poly.entity_id
_entity_poly.type
_entity_poly.pdbx_seq_one_letter_code
_entity_poly.pdbx_strand_id
1 'polypeptide(L)'
;MSATLQSLKFYLVVGLLQGLLLMWTVLYSGGSGVAMAALAAAMLVGGMQLQLLAEQRRQPRVWIATLLVALGAAGLVWGCRGLPATAGVGLGVMAGLLLMTLLSATLLRGRAELWRRLLANGAWVLLALPMPWLVQWLLKLWIQHRHLDPFKSGFLSLAFFAAPTLAFSGALFLGSLWRARRRAPLA
;
A
#
# COMPACT_ATOMS: atom_id res chain seq x y z
N MET A 1 -7.32 -11.12 23.70
CA MET A 1 -7.67 -10.58 22.37
C MET A 1 -7.39 -11.63 21.31
N SER A 2 -8.33 -11.93 20.41
CA SER A 2 -8.12 -12.92 19.33
C SER A 2 -7.00 -12.47 18.38
N ALA A 3 -6.22 -13.42 17.84
CA ALA A 3 -5.12 -13.14 16.91
C ALA A 3 -5.60 -12.36 15.67
N THR A 4 -6.83 -12.60 15.23
CA THR A 4 -7.51 -11.90 14.12
C THR A 4 -7.72 -10.42 14.41
N LEU A 5 -8.03 -10.05 15.65
CA LEU A 5 -8.21 -8.63 16.02
C LEU A 5 -6.86 -7.90 16.03
N GLN A 6 -5.79 -8.57 16.48
CA GLN A 6 -4.45 -8.00 16.47
C GLN A 6 -3.90 -7.82 15.04
N SER A 7 -4.22 -8.73 14.12
CA SER A 7 -3.85 -8.57 12.71
C SER A 7 -4.67 -7.45 12.06
N LEU A 8 -5.99 -7.39 12.26
CA LEU A 8 -6.84 -6.30 11.76
C LEU A 8 -6.30 -4.93 12.19
N LYS A 9 -6.02 -4.76 13.49
CA LYS A 9 -5.44 -3.52 14.03
C LYS A 9 -4.15 -3.13 13.32
N PHE A 10 -3.28 -4.09 13.04
CA PHE A 10 -2.03 -3.83 12.33
C PHE A 10 -2.27 -3.32 10.90
N TYR A 11 -3.14 -3.96 10.11
CA TYR A 11 -3.46 -3.49 8.76
C TYR A 11 -4.05 -2.07 8.79
N LEU A 12 -4.99 -1.81 9.70
CA LEU A 12 -5.60 -0.48 9.85
C LEU A 12 -4.59 0.59 10.27
N VAL A 13 -3.71 0.28 11.23
CA VAL A 13 -2.64 1.20 11.67
C VAL A 13 -1.70 1.53 10.53
N VAL A 14 -1.27 0.54 9.75
CA VAL A 14 -0.39 0.79 8.59
C VAL A 14 -1.10 1.64 7.54
N GLY A 15 -2.36 1.33 7.21
CA GLY A 15 -3.15 2.12 6.27
C GLY A 15 -3.34 3.57 6.74
N LEU A 16 -3.66 3.78 8.01
CA LEU A 16 -3.80 5.12 8.59
C LEU A 16 -2.48 5.89 8.57
N LEU A 17 -1.36 5.24 8.94
CA LEU A 17 -0.03 5.86 8.90
C LEU A 17 0.35 6.25 7.48
N GLN A 18 0.09 5.39 6.48
CA GLN A 18 0.31 5.73 5.08
C GLN A 18 -0.52 6.96 4.68
N GLY A 19 -1.79 7.01 5.07
CA GLY A 19 -2.66 8.16 4.79
C GLY A 19 -2.17 9.46 5.43
N LEU A 20 -1.80 9.41 6.72
CA LEU A 20 -1.26 10.56 7.45
C LEU A 20 0.04 11.06 6.84
N LEU A 21 0.94 10.14 6.50
CA LEU A 21 2.21 10.49 5.90
C LEU A 21 2.04 11.06 4.49
N LEU A 22 1.11 10.53 3.69
CA LEU A 22 0.77 11.09 2.38
C LEU A 22 0.15 12.48 2.49
N MET A 23 -0.75 12.68 3.46
CA MET A 23 -1.30 14.00 3.76
C MET A 23 -0.18 14.97 4.12
N TRP A 24 0.76 14.55 4.97
CA TRP A 24 1.89 15.37 5.37
C TRP A 24 2.84 15.69 4.22
N THR A 25 3.19 14.70 3.40
CA THR A 25 4.05 14.92 2.24
C THR A 25 3.39 15.85 1.24
N VAL A 26 2.07 15.74 1.03
CA VAL A 26 1.36 16.53 0.03
C VAL A 26 1.06 17.96 0.50
N LEU A 27 0.61 18.13 1.75
CA LEU A 27 0.12 19.42 2.23
C LEU A 27 1.19 20.26 2.95
N TYR A 28 2.20 19.62 3.56
CA TYR A 28 3.08 20.30 4.51
C TYR A 28 4.58 20.21 4.19
N SER A 29 5.03 19.27 3.34
CA SER A 29 6.47 19.07 3.14
C SER A 29 7.18 20.22 2.41
N GLY A 30 6.46 21.01 1.61
CA GLY A 30 7.05 22.04 0.74
C GLY A 30 8.07 21.50 -0.29
N GLY A 31 8.16 20.17 -0.45
CA GLY A 31 9.13 19.51 -1.30
C GLY A 31 8.83 19.68 -2.79
N SER A 32 9.81 19.41 -3.64
CA SER A 32 9.57 19.35 -5.09
C SER A 32 8.59 18.21 -5.41
N GLY A 33 7.80 18.35 -6.48
CA GLY A 33 6.82 17.33 -6.87
C GLY A 33 7.44 15.93 -7.05
N VAL A 34 8.68 15.86 -7.53
CA VAL A 34 9.44 14.60 -7.66
C VAL A 34 9.81 14.01 -6.29
N ALA A 35 10.25 14.84 -5.33
CA ALA A 35 10.56 14.38 -3.98
C ALA A 35 9.29 13.86 -3.27
N MET A 36 8.16 14.56 -3.44
CA MET A 36 6.87 14.13 -2.90
C MET A 36 6.42 12.81 -3.53
N ALA A 37 6.56 12.64 -4.85
CA ALA A 37 6.24 11.39 -5.55
C ALA A 37 7.14 10.23 -5.10
N ALA A 38 8.44 10.47 -4.91
CA ALA A 38 9.39 9.46 -4.43
C ALA A 38 9.07 9.02 -2.99
N LEU A 39 8.75 9.97 -2.11
CA LEU A 39 8.31 9.68 -0.73
C LEU A 39 6.99 8.91 -0.72
N ALA A 40 6.00 9.34 -1.51
CA ALA A 40 4.72 8.65 -1.63
C ALA A 40 4.90 7.20 -2.12
N ALA A 41 5.72 6.99 -3.15
CA ALA A 41 6.04 5.65 -3.65
C ALA A 41 6.72 4.79 -2.58
N ALA A 42 7.73 5.33 -1.88
CA ALA A 42 8.42 4.64 -0.80
C ALA A 42 7.47 4.20 0.33
N MET A 43 6.56 5.09 0.74
CA MET A 43 5.58 4.82 1.80
C MET A 43 4.53 3.79 1.40
N LEU A 44 4.00 3.91 0.18
CA LEU A 44 3.00 2.98 -0.34
C LEU A 44 3.58 1.58 -0.51
N VAL A 45 4.75 1.49 -1.12
CA VAL A 45 5.43 0.23 -1.39
C VAL A 45 5.95 -0.43 -0.11
N GLY A 46 6.60 0.34 0.77
CA GLY A 46 7.07 -0.18 2.05
C GLY A 46 5.92 -0.67 2.94
N GLY A 47 4.84 0.12 3.06
CA GLY A 47 3.67 -0.31 3.84
C GLY A 47 2.94 -1.51 3.22
N MET A 48 2.84 -1.58 1.89
CA MET A 48 2.32 -2.76 1.19
C MET A 48 3.15 -4.01 1.51
N GLN A 49 4.48 -3.90 1.52
CA GLN A 49 5.34 -5.03 1.87
C GLN A 49 5.14 -5.50 3.31
N LEU A 50 5.05 -4.58 4.27
CA LEU A 50 4.76 -4.91 5.67
C LEU A 50 3.40 -5.62 5.82
N GLN A 51 2.40 -5.19 5.07
CA GLN A 51 1.07 -5.81 5.05
C GLN A 51 1.07 -7.18 4.40
N LEU A 52 1.88 -7.40 3.35
CA LEU A 52 2.09 -8.72 2.76
C LEU A 52 2.88 -9.64 3.69
N LEU A 53 3.74 -9.11 4.56
CA LEU A 53 4.58 -9.85 5.51
C LEU A 53 4.11 -9.74 6.96
N ALA A 54 2.83 -9.43 7.19
CA ALA A 54 2.28 -9.14 8.51
C ALA A 54 2.56 -10.24 9.56
N GLU A 55 2.57 -11.51 9.15
CA GLU A 55 2.88 -12.67 10.01
C GLU A 55 4.37 -12.72 10.41
N GLN A 56 5.27 -12.19 9.58
CA GLN A 56 6.72 -12.22 9.79
C GLN A 56 7.28 -10.88 10.30
N ARG A 57 6.42 -9.93 10.65
CA ARG A 57 6.79 -8.56 11.05
C ARG A 57 7.77 -8.46 12.24
N ARG A 58 7.90 -9.51 13.05
CA ARG A 58 8.84 -9.57 14.17
C ARG A 58 10.28 -9.89 13.74
N GLN A 59 10.49 -10.33 12.50
CA GLN A 59 11.83 -10.67 12.01
C GLN A 59 12.55 -9.41 11.51
N PRO A 60 13.79 -9.14 11.95
CA PRO A 60 14.52 -7.93 11.54
C PRO A 60 14.78 -7.89 10.04
N ARG A 61 14.92 -9.06 9.40
CA ARG A 61 15.08 -9.19 7.95
C ARG A 61 13.92 -8.60 7.15
N VAL A 62 12.69 -8.65 7.68
CA VAL A 62 11.51 -8.07 7.03
C VAL A 62 11.59 -6.54 7.03
N TRP A 63 12.08 -5.93 8.12
CA TRP A 63 12.27 -4.48 8.20
C TRP A 63 13.38 -4.01 7.27
N ILE A 64 14.50 -4.73 7.21
CA ILE A 64 15.59 -4.43 6.26
C ILE A 64 15.07 -4.50 4.83
N ALA A 65 14.35 -5.58 4.48
CA ALA A 65 13.79 -5.71 3.14
C ALA A 65 12.76 -4.63 2.82
N THR A 66 11.92 -4.27 3.79
CA THR A 66 10.96 -3.16 3.66
C THR A 66 11.68 -1.85 3.36
N LEU A 67 12.76 -1.56 4.09
CA LEU A 67 13.56 -0.36 3.87
C LEU A 67 14.20 -0.38 2.47
N LEU A 68 14.78 -1.52 2.06
CA LEU A 68 15.41 -1.66 0.73
C LEU A 68 14.40 -1.47 -0.41
N VAL A 69 13.19 -2.03 -0.28
CA VAL A 69 12.15 -1.87 -1.29
C VAL A 69 11.59 -0.44 -1.27
N ALA A 70 11.46 0.20 -0.11
CA ALA A 70 11.06 1.61 -0.02
C ALA A 70 12.11 2.52 -0.69
N LEU A 71 13.41 2.29 -0.44
CA LEU A 71 14.51 3.01 -1.09
C LEU A 71 14.55 2.73 -2.59
N GLY A 72 14.36 1.48 -3.01
CA GLY A 72 14.26 1.10 -4.41
C GLY A 72 13.10 1.80 -5.12
N ALA A 73 11.97 1.96 -4.43
CA ALA A 73 10.81 2.67 -4.96
C ALA A 73 11.10 4.17 -5.14
N ALA A 74 11.69 4.81 -4.14
CA ALA A 74 12.13 6.20 -4.24
C ALA A 74 13.14 6.38 -5.39
N GLY A 75 14.15 5.50 -5.46
CA GLY A 75 15.18 5.52 -6.49
C GLY A 75 14.62 5.32 -7.90
N LEU A 76 13.64 4.43 -8.07
CA LEU A 76 12.96 4.23 -9.35
C LEU A 76 12.22 5.50 -9.79
N VAL A 77 11.43 6.11 -8.90
CA VAL A 77 10.72 7.36 -9.19
C VAL A 77 11.71 8.48 -9.52
N TRP A 78 12.82 8.58 -8.79
CA TRP A 78 13.84 9.57 -9.06
C TRP A 78 14.55 9.35 -10.40
N GLY A 79 14.84 8.09 -10.75
CA GLY A 79 15.43 7.71 -12.03
C GLY A 79 14.51 8.03 -13.21
N CYS A 80 13.19 7.92 -13.00
CA CYS A 80 12.19 8.27 -14.01
C CYS A 80 11.93 9.77 -14.15
N ARG A 81 12.59 10.65 -13.38
CA ARG A 81 12.34 12.12 -13.40
C ARG A 81 12.50 12.78 -14.77
N GLY A 82 13.33 12.20 -15.64
CA GLY A 82 13.62 12.72 -16.98
C GLY A 82 12.75 12.11 -18.08
N LEU A 83 11.87 11.16 -17.73
CA LEU A 83 10.98 10.52 -18.70
C LEU A 83 9.71 11.38 -18.90
N PRO A 84 9.11 11.33 -20.10
CA PRO A 84 7.86 12.03 -20.35
C PRO A 84 6.74 11.43 -19.48
N ALA A 85 5.93 12.31 -18.89
CA ALA A 85 4.79 11.95 -18.05
C ALA A 85 3.62 11.39 -18.88
N THR A 86 3.82 10.23 -19.47
CA THR A 86 2.82 9.48 -20.24
C THR A 86 2.17 8.41 -19.37
N ALA A 87 0.95 8.01 -19.73
CA ALA A 87 0.27 6.89 -19.07
C ALA A 87 1.12 5.60 -19.11
N GLY A 88 1.84 5.36 -20.21
CA GLY A 88 2.73 4.20 -20.37
C GLY A 88 3.87 4.19 -19.34
N VAL A 89 4.53 5.32 -19.13
CA VAL A 89 5.60 5.44 -18.11
C VAL A 89 5.02 5.26 -16.70
N GLY A 90 3.88 5.87 -16.41
CA GLY A 90 3.20 5.73 -15.12
C GLY A 90 2.82 4.27 -14.81
N LEU A 91 2.21 3.58 -15.77
CA LEU A 91 1.86 2.17 -15.65
C LEU A 91 3.10 1.28 -15.54
N GLY A 92 4.16 1.57 -16.28
CA GLY A 92 5.43 0.85 -16.22
C GLY A 92 6.09 0.96 -14.84
N VAL A 93 6.17 2.17 -14.28
CA VAL A 93 6.68 2.40 -12.92
C VAL A 93 5.83 1.67 -11.90
N MET A 94 4.49 1.77 -11.98
CA MET A 94 3.58 1.06 -11.09
C MET A 94 3.78 -0.46 -11.16
N ALA A 95 3.87 -1.03 -12.36
CA ALA A 95 4.11 -2.45 -12.55
C ALA A 95 5.46 -2.88 -11.97
N GLY A 96 6.52 -2.09 -12.19
CA GLY A 96 7.84 -2.33 -11.62
C GLY A 96 7.84 -2.33 -10.09
N LEU A 97 7.18 -1.34 -9.47
CA LEU A 97 7.02 -1.26 -8.02
C LEU A 97 6.26 -2.46 -7.46
N LEU A 98 5.14 -2.84 -8.10
CA LEU A 98 4.35 -4.01 -7.70
C LEU A 98 5.16 -5.30 -7.79
N LEU A 99 5.87 -5.50 -8.91
CA LEU A 99 6.69 -6.69 -9.12
C LEU A 99 7.82 -6.77 -8.10
N MET A 100 8.54 -5.67 -7.87
CA MET A 100 9.60 -5.59 -6.87
C MET A 100 9.08 -5.94 -5.47
N THR A 101 7.93 -5.40 -5.09
CA THR A 101 7.29 -5.64 -3.78
C THR A 101 6.87 -7.10 -3.63
N LEU A 102 6.23 -7.67 -4.66
CA LEU A 102 5.75 -9.05 -4.66
C LEU A 102 6.90 -10.05 -4.66
N LEU A 103 7.93 -9.83 -5.47
CA LEU A 103 9.13 -10.68 -5.49
C LEU A 103 9.84 -10.64 -4.15
N SER A 104 10.06 -9.44 -3.59
CA SER A 104 10.69 -9.30 -2.27
C SER A 104 9.89 -10.02 -1.18
N ALA A 105 8.58 -9.82 -1.12
CA ALA A 105 7.71 -10.47 -0.15
C ALA A 105 7.62 -12.00 -0.31
N THR A 106 7.71 -12.51 -1.54
CA THR A 106 7.67 -13.96 -1.80
C THR A 106 9.00 -14.64 -1.49
N LEU A 107 10.12 -14.03 -1.88
CA LEU A 107 11.48 -14.55 -1.64
C LEU A 107 11.78 -14.67 -0.14
N LEU A 108 11.33 -13.70 0.68
CA LEU A 108 11.52 -13.73 2.14
C LEU A 108 10.78 -14.89 2.83
N ARG A 109 9.75 -15.46 2.18
CA ARG A 109 9.00 -16.61 2.70
C ARG A 109 9.60 -17.97 2.27
N GLY A 110 10.70 -17.97 1.51
CA GLY A 110 11.40 -19.18 1.03
C GLY A 110 11.04 -19.58 -0.40
N ARG A 111 11.89 -20.41 -1.02
CA ARG A 111 11.81 -20.80 -2.45
C ARG A 111 10.78 -21.89 -2.76
N ALA A 112 10.37 -22.68 -1.78
CA ALA A 112 9.36 -23.71 -2.00
C ALA A 112 8.01 -23.07 -2.37
N GLU A 113 7.40 -23.55 -3.46
CA GLU A 113 6.11 -23.07 -3.99
C GLU A 113 6.09 -21.57 -4.33
N LEU A 114 7.24 -21.00 -4.70
CA LEU A 114 7.39 -19.57 -4.98
C LEU A 114 6.34 -19.07 -5.98
N TRP A 115 6.18 -19.78 -7.10
CA TRP A 115 5.20 -19.42 -8.13
C TRP A 115 3.77 -19.40 -7.61
N ARG A 116 3.36 -20.43 -6.85
CA ARG A 116 2.02 -20.50 -6.27
C ARG A 116 1.77 -19.33 -5.31
N ARG A 117 2.76 -18.98 -4.49
CA ARG A 117 2.68 -17.87 -3.53
C ARG A 117 2.69 -16.51 -4.23
N LEU A 118 3.48 -16.36 -5.28
CA LEU A 118 3.54 -15.15 -6.09
C LEU A 118 2.23 -14.90 -6.81
N LEU A 119 1.64 -15.91 -7.45
CA LEU A 119 0.33 -15.81 -8.08
C LEU A 119 -0.77 -15.52 -7.06
N ALA A 120 -0.76 -16.22 -5.91
CA ALA A 120 -1.76 -15.97 -4.87
C ALA A 120 -1.65 -14.56 -4.26
N ASN A 121 -0.44 -14.07 -3.97
CA ASN A 121 -0.23 -12.72 -3.47
C ASN A 121 -0.56 -11.68 -4.55
N GLY A 122 -0.13 -11.91 -5.79
CA GLY A 122 -0.40 -11.05 -6.94
C GLY A 122 -1.89 -10.90 -7.19
N ALA A 123 -2.65 -12.00 -7.21
CA ALA A 123 -4.10 -11.99 -7.38
C ALA A 123 -4.81 -11.16 -6.30
N TRP A 124 -4.41 -11.31 -5.03
CA TRP A 124 -4.99 -10.50 -3.95
C TRP A 124 -4.63 -9.02 -4.03
N VAL A 125 -3.40 -8.71 -4.43
CA VAL A 125 -2.96 -7.32 -4.64
C VAL A 125 -3.72 -6.69 -5.82
N LEU A 126 -3.89 -7.42 -6.92
CA LEU A 126 -4.69 -7.00 -8.07
C LEU A 126 -6.16 -6.77 -7.69
N LEU A 127 -6.72 -7.60 -6.81
CA LEU A 127 -8.07 -7.39 -6.28
C LEU A 127 -8.17 -6.19 -5.33
N ALA A 128 -7.10 -5.89 -4.58
CA ALA A 128 -7.06 -4.78 -3.64
C ALA A 128 -6.80 -3.42 -4.31
N LEU A 129 -6.07 -3.39 -5.42
CA LEU A 129 -5.68 -2.18 -6.17
C LEU A 129 -6.86 -1.26 -6.58
N PRO A 130 -8.02 -1.78 -7.01
CA PRO A 130 -9.18 -0.95 -7.33
C PRO A 130 -9.85 -0.30 -6.11
N MET A 131 -9.68 -0.86 -4.91
CA MET A 131 -10.40 -0.41 -3.70
C MET A 131 -10.07 1.04 -3.29
N PRO A 132 -8.79 1.47 -3.27
CA PRO A 132 -8.42 2.88 -3.10
C PRO A 132 -9.17 3.82 -4.05
N TRP A 133 -9.23 3.46 -5.33
CA TRP A 133 -9.83 4.30 -6.35
C TRP A 133 -11.35 4.41 -6.17
N LEU A 134 -12.01 3.29 -5.87
CA LEU A 134 -13.45 3.26 -5.59
C LEU A 134 -13.81 4.10 -4.36
N VAL A 135 -13.06 3.96 -3.27
CA VAL A 135 -13.29 4.76 -2.05
C VAL A 135 -13.01 6.24 -2.29
N GLN A 136 -11.93 6.56 -3.02
CA GLN A 136 -11.62 7.94 -3.37
C GLN A 136 -12.69 8.56 -4.28
N TRP A 137 -13.22 7.78 -5.22
CA TRP A 137 -14.30 8.22 -6.12
C TRP A 137 -15.58 8.50 -5.34
N LEU A 138 -16.00 7.59 -4.45
CA LEU A 138 -17.17 7.78 -3.58
C LEU A 138 -17.01 9.01 -2.68
N LEU A 139 -15.82 9.19 -2.10
CA LEU A 139 -15.54 10.35 -1.26
C LEU A 139 -15.61 11.66 -2.05
N LYS A 140 -15.03 11.70 -3.26
CA LYS A 140 -15.13 12.86 -4.15
C LYS A 140 -16.58 13.17 -4.52
N LEU A 141 -17.37 12.15 -4.85
CA LEU A 141 -18.78 12.31 -5.20
C LEU A 141 -19.59 12.88 -4.02
N TRP A 142 -19.33 12.39 -2.81
CA TRP A 142 -19.97 12.91 -1.59
C TRP A 142 -19.55 14.35 -1.27
N ILE A 143 -18.26 14.68 -1.39
CA ILE A 143 -17.72 16.03 -1.18
C ILE A 143 -18.34 17.01 -2.19
N GLN A 144 -18.41 16.62 -3.47
CA GLN A 144 -19.02 17.42 -4.54
C GLN A 144 -20.49 17.67 -4.26
N HIS A 145 -21.24 16.63 -3.89
CA HIS A 145 -22.66 16.74 -3.55
C HIS A 145 -22.93 17.66 -2.35
N ARG A 146 -21.98 17.75 -1.40
CA ARG A 146 -22.07 18.62 -0.22
C ARG A 146 -21.39 19.98 -0.39
N HIS A 147 -20.84 20.29 -1.56
CA HIS A 147 -20.06 21.51 -1.83
C HIS A 147 -18.96 21.78 -0.79
N LEU A 148 -18.33 20.70 -0.28
CA LEU A 148 -17.27 20.80 0.72
C LEU A 148 -15.90 20.93 0.03
N ASP A 149 -14.97 21.60 0.71
CA ASP A 149 -13.56 21.63 0.31
C ASP A 149 -12.77 20.68 1.23
N PRO A 150 -12.16 19.59 0.69
CA PRO A 150 -11.43 18.64 1.52
C PRO A 150 -10.23 19.24 2.22
N PHE A 151 -9.67 20.34 1.73
CA PHE A 151 -8.44 20.94 2.25
C PHE A 151 -8.68 22.05 3.29
N LYS A 152 -9.94 22.47 3.48
CA LYS A 152 -10.30 23.46 4.50
C LYS A 152 -10.51 22.86 5.89
N SER A 153 -10.72 21.54 5.97
CA SER A 153 -10.93 20.82 7.22
C SER A 153 -9.87 19.74 7.38
N GLY A 154 -9.16 19.75 8.51
CA GLY A 154 -8.15 18.72 8.81
C GLY A 154 -8.73 17.31 8.82
N PHE A 155 -9.99 17.14 9.23
CA PHE A 155 -10.66 15.84 9.20
C PHE A 155 -10.99 15.39 7.78
N LEU A 156 -11.48 16.29 6.92
CA LEU A 156 -11.76 15.95 5.52
C LEU A 156 -10.48 15.68 4.74
N SER A 157 -9.41 16.42 5.02
CA SER A 157 -8.08 16.15 4.47
C SER A 157 -7.60 14.77 4.91
N LEU A 158 -7.70 14.45 6.20
CA LEU A 158 -7.35 13.13 6.70
C LEU A 158 -8.15 12.03 6.00
N ALA A 159 -9.47 12.18 5.87
CA ALA A 159 -10.30 11.22 5.17
C ALA A 159 -9.91 11.09 3.68
N PHE A 160 -9.56 12.19 3.03
CA PHE A 160 -9.13 12.21 1.63
C PHE A 160 -7.87 11.39 1.38
N PHE A 161 -6.90 11.44 2.29
CA PHE A 161 -5.64 10.68 2.15
C PHE A 161 -5.70 9.29 2.79
N ALA A 162 -6.39 9.11 3.92
CA ALA A 162 -6.40 7.86 4.68
C ALA A 162 -7.48 6.86 4.23
N ALA A 163 -8.63 7.32 3.71
CA ALA A 163 -9.68 6.39 3.28
C ALA A 163 -9.19 5.44 2.16
N PRO A 164 -8.46 5.90 1.13
CA PRO A 164 -7.93 5.01 0.09
C PRO A 164 -6.91 3.99 0.64
N THR A 165 -5.99 4.40 1.50
CA THR A 165 -4.97 3.51 2.08
C THR A 165 -5.59 2.51 3.06
N LEU A 166 -6.60 2.92 3.83
CA LEU A 166 -7.39 2.02 4.69
C LEU A 166 -8.17 1.00 3.86
N ALA A 167 -8.76 1.40 2.73
CA ALA A 167 -9.48 0.50 1.83
C ALA A 167 -8.55 -0.60 1.27
N PHE A 168 -7.36 -0.22 0.82
CA PHE A 168 -6.33 -1.17 0.39
C PHE A 168 -5.94 -2.14 1.51
N SER A 169 -5.69 -1.59 2.71
CA SER A 169 -5.27 -2.36 3.88
C SER A 169 -6.35 -3.36 4.32
N GLY A 170 -7.62 -2.95 4.27
CA GLY A 170 -8.77 -3.80 4.54
C GLY A 170 -8.91 -4.93 3.52
N ALA A 171 -8.73 -4.65 2.23
CA ALA A 171 -8.74 -5.67 1.18
C ALA A 171 -7.62 -6.71 1.35
N LEU A 172 -6.39 -6.26 1.69
CA LEU A 172 -5.29 -7.17 1.99
C LEU A 172 -5.53 -8.00 3.27
N PHE A 173 -6.16 -7.42 4.28
CA PHE A 173 -6.59 -8.14 5.47
C PHE A 173 -7.62 -9.23 5.16
N LEU A 174 -8.62 -8.95 4.32
CA LEU A 174 -9.58 -9.96 3.87
C LEU A 174 -8.88 -11.11 3.14
N GLY A 175 -7.88 -10.79 2.33
CA GLY A 175 -7.05 -11.80 1.67
C GLY A 175 -6.18 -12.64 2.61
N SER A 176 -5.70 -12.06 3.71
CA SER A 176 -4.97 -12.83 4.74
C SER A 176 -5.93 -13.71 5.54
N LEU A 177 -7.10 -13.21 5.90
CA LEU A 177 -8.16 -13.95 6.61
C LEU A 177 -8.66 -15.15 5.80
N TRP A 178 -8.93 -14.95 4.50
CA TRP A 178 -9.38 -16.01 3.61
C TRP A 178 -8.33 -17.12 3.47
N ARG A 179 -7.04 -16.77 3.39
CA ARG A 179 -5.94 -17.74 3.37
C ARG A 179 -5.80 -18.48 4.69
N ALA A 180 -5.96 -17.79 5.82
CA ALA A 180 -5.94 -18.41 7.14
C ALA A 180 -7.07 -19.45 7.27
N ARG A 181 -8.29 -19.12 6.79
CA ARG A 181 -9.43 -20.06 6.76
C ARG A 181 -9.17 -21.29 5.89
N ARG A 182 -8.57 -21.11 4.70
CA ARG A 182 -8.21 -22.24 3.81
C ARG A 182 -7.16 -23.19 4.38
N ARG A 183 -6.35 -22.74 5.35
CA ARG A 183 -5.28 -23.53 5.98
C ARG A 183 -5.72 -24.19 7.28
N ALA A 184 -6.81 -23.73 7.89
CA ALA A 184 -7.43 -24.44 8.99
C ALA A 184 -8.10 -25.69 8.39
N PRO A 185 -7.72 -26.91 8.82
CA PRO A 185 -8.52 -28.08 8.46
C PRO A 185 -9.93 -27.83 8.99
N LEU A 186 -10.94 -28.17 8.18
CA LEU A 186 -12.31 -28.34 8.67
C LEU A 186 -12.21 -29.37 9.80
N ALA A 187 -12.23 -28.89 11.04
CA ALA A 187 -12.36 -29.72 12.23
C ALA A 187 -13.80 -30.21 12.34
#